data_AF-A0A1M6JHJ8-F1
#
_entry.id   AF-A0A1M6JHJ8-F1
#
_cell.length_a   1.000
_cell.length_b   1.000
_cell.length_c   1.000
_cell.angle_alpha   90.00
_cell.angle_beta   90.00
_cell.angle_gamma   90.00
#
_symmetry.space_group_name_H-M   'P 1'
#
loop_
_entity.id
_entity.type
_entity.pdbx_description
1 polymer ?
#
loop_
_entity_poly.entity_id
_entity_poly.type
_entity_poly.pdbx_seq_one_letter_code
_entity_poly.pdbx_strand_id
1 'polypeptide(L)' 'MSWDERFAEPIVLDDGTTKLATLREAIAHLAKIIPKAERNLPEILTASDILTKAARSSSRASRPSRHFNGTEKTWSDGL' A
#
# COMPACT_ATOMS: atom_id res chain seq x y z
N MET A 1 0.08 -5.38 3.96
CA MET A 1 -0.78 -5.39 2.77
C MET A 1 -1.67 -6.61 2.83
N SER A 2 -2.78 -6.48 3.53
CA SER A 2 -3.89 -7.41 3.36
C SER A 2 -4.71 -6.95 2.16
N TRP A 3 -5.24 -7.87 1.37
CA TRP A 3 -6.14 -7.56 0.25
C TRP A 3 -7.38 -6.77 0.71
N ASP A 4 -7.77 -6.98 1.96
CA ASP A 4 -8.92 -6.36 2.62
C ASP A 4 -8.53 -5.17 3.51
N GLU A 5 -7.25 -4.75 3.45
CA GLU A 5 -6.77 -3.57 4.16
C GLU A 5 -7.42 -2.31 3.56
N ARG A 6 -8.05 -1.50 4.42
CA ARG A 6 -8.72 -0.27 4.02
C ARG A 6 -7.70 0.84 3.75
N PHE A 7 -7.92 1.59 2.69
CA PHE A 7 -7.20 2.84 2.45
C PHE A 7 -7.55 3.85 3.55
N ALA A 8 -6.56 4.68 3.93
CA ALA A 8 -6.78 5.80 4.84
C ALA A 8 -7.79 6.81 4.26
N GLU A 9 -7.80 6.94 2.93
CA GLU A 9 -8.76 7.74 2.17
C GLU A 9 -9.34 6.87 1.03
N PRO A 10 -10.65 6.59 1.02
CA PRO A 10 -11.27 5.79 -0.03
C PRO A 10 -11.22 6.51 -1.40
N ILE A 11 -11.03 5.74 -2.47
CA ILE A 11 -11.06 6.27 -3.84
C ILE A 11 -12.53 6.45 -4.25
N VAL A 12 -12.95 7.69 -4.50
CA VAL A 12 -14.29 8.01 -4.99
C VAL A 12 -14.26 7.99 -6.52
N LEU A 13 -15.18 7.25 -7.13
CA LEU A 13 -15.30 7.17 -8.59
C LEU A 13 -16.11 8.35 -9.15
N ASP A 14 -16.09 8.51 -10.48
CA ASP A 14 -16.74 9.62 -11.19
C ASP A 14 -18.28 9.65 -11.03
N ASP A 15 -18.88 8.53 -10.59
CA ASP A 15 -20.30 8.47 -10.24
C ASP A 15 -20.61 9.17 -8.91
N GLY A 16 -19.59 9.54 -8.12
CA GLY A 16 -19.69 10.16 -6.81
C GLY A 16 -20.28 9.27 -5.71
N THR A 17 -20.85 8.12 -6.09
CA THR A 17 -21.55 7.19 -5.22
C THR A 17 -20.70 5.99 -4.82
N THR A 18 -19.82 5.53 -5.72
CA THR A 18 -19.00 4.35 -5.46
C THR A 18 -17.68 4.76 -4.80
N LYS A 19 -17.44 4.21 -3.60
CA LYS A 19 -16.20 4.39 -2.86
C LYS A 19 -15.46 3.07 -2.77
N LEU A 20 -14.25 3.02 -3.30
CA LEU A 20 -13.37 1.86 -3.23
C LEU A 20 -12.52 2.02 -1.97
N ALA A 21 -12.87 1.27 -0.93
CA ALA A 21 -12.24 1.37 0.38
C ALA A 21 -11.02 0.44 0.51
N THR A 22 -10.91 -0.59 -0.32
CA THR A 22 -9.86 -1.62 -0.25
C THR A 22 -9.19 -1.86 -1.60
N LEU A 23 -7.98 -2.43 -1.56
CA LEU A 23 -7.26 -2.84 -2.78
C LEU A 23 -8.04 -3.88 -3.58
N ARG A 24 -8.72 -4.81 -2.91
CA ARG A 24 -9.58 -5.82 -3.53
C ARG A 24 -10.73 -5.19 -4.33
N GLU A 25 -11.40 -4.18 -3.76
CA GLU A 25 -12.48 -3.45 -4.43
C GLU A 25 -11.96 -2.67 -5.64
N ALA A 26 -10.80 -2.03 -5.52
CA ALA A 26 -10.19 -1.30 -6.62
C ALA A 26 -9.83 -2.21 -7.80
N ILE A 27 -9.23 -3.38 -7.53
CA ILE A 27 -8.90 -4.36 -8.57
C ILE A 27 -10.16 -4.97 -9.19
N ALA A 28 -11.19 -5.28 -8.40
CA ALA A 28 -12.45 -5.80 -8.90
C ALA A 28 -13.16 -4.78 -9.81
N HIS A 29 -13.13 -3.50 -9.44
CA HIS A 29 -13.67 -2.42 -10.26
C HIS A 29 -12.89 -2.28 -11.57
N LEU A 30 -11.55 -2.27 -11.51
CA LEU A 30 -10.69 -2.22 -12.69
C LEU A 30 -10.98 -3.40 -13.65
N ALA A 31 -11.14 -4.61 -13.13
CA ALA A 31 -11.47 -5.78 -13.94
C ALA A 31 -12.86 -5.71 -14.59
N LYS A 32 -13.81 -4.97 -13.99
CA LYS A 32 -15.16 -4.77 -14.51
C LYS A 32 -15.21 -3.73 -15.62
N ILE A 33 -14.46 -2.63 -15.48
CA ILE A 33 -14.46 -1.54 -16.47
C ILE A 33 -13.63 -1.87 -17.70
N ILE A 34 -12.58 -2.68 -17.56
CA ILE A 34 -11.69 -3.01 -18.67
C ILE A 34 -12.23 -4.20 -19.46
N PRO A 35 -12.64 -4.01 -20.73
CA PRO A 35 -13.01 -5.10 -21.61
C PRO A 35 -11.87 -6.11 -21.75
N LYS A 36 -12.16 -7.41 -21.79
CA LYS A 36 -11.12 -8.45 -21.86
C LYS A 36 -10.12 -8.24 -23.01
N ALA A 37 -10.58 -7.70 -24.14
CA ALA A 37 -9.74 -7.39 -25.30
C ALA A 37 -8.70 -6.30 -25.02
N GLU A 38 -8.98 -5.42 -24.06
CA GLU A 38 -8.16 -4.25 -23.74
C GLU A 38 -7.18 -4.52 -22.59
N ARG A 39 -7.35 -5.61 -21.84
CA ARG A 39 -6.49 -5.94 -20.68
C ARG A 39 -5.01 -6.10 -21.01
N ASN A 40 -4.69 -6.41 -22.26
CA ASN A 40 -3.31 -6.54 -22.74
C ASN A 40 -2.78 -5.24 -23.34
N LEU A 41 -3.55 -4.14 -23.32
CA LEU A 41 -3.05 -2.85 -23.73
C LEU A 41 -1.91 -2.41 -22.80
N PRO A 42 -0.82 -1.87 -23.35
CA PRO A 42 0.37 -1.50 -22.58
C PRO A 42 0.06 -0.46 -21.49
N GLU A 43 -0.92 0.41 -21.73
CA GLU A 43 -1.40 1.42 -20.78
C GLU A 43 -2.03 0.79 -19.53
N ILE A 44 -2.85 -0.25 -19.74
CA ILE A 44 -3.54 -0.97 -18.67
C ILE A 44 -2.57 -1.80 -17.82
N LEU A 45 -1.61 -2.44 -18.48
CA LEU A 45 -0.53 -3.17 -17.81
C LEU A 45 0.34 -2.22 -16.98
N THR A 46 0.64 -1.03 -17.50
CA THR A 46 1.40 0.00 -16.79
C THR A 46 0.65 0.50 -15.56
N ALA A 47 -0.64 0.82 -15.68
CA ALA A 47 -1.46 1.23 -14.55
C ALA A 47 -1.54 0.14 -13.46
N SER A 48 -1.70 -1.12 -13.87
CA SER A 48 -1.73 -2.27 -12.95
C SER A 48 -0.41 -2.47 -12.22
N ASP A 49 0.72 -2.29 -12.90
CA ASP A 49 2.06 -2.35 -12.31
C ASP A 49 2.31 -1.19 -11.33
N ILE A 50 1.87 0.02 -11.65
CA ILE A 50 1.94 1.19 -10.75
C ILE A 50 1.13 0.92 -9.48
N LEU A 51 -0.11 0.43 -9.58
CA LEU A 51 -0.94 0.07 -8.42
C LEU A 51 -0.27 -1.01 -7.56
N THR A 52 0.30 -2.03 -8.19
CA THR A 52 1.02 -3.12 -7.51
C THR A 52 2.26 -2.60 -6.78
N LYS A 53 3.03 -1.72 -7.42
CA LYS A 53 4.22 -1.09 -6.82
C LYS A 53 3.85 -0.16 -5.68
N ALA A 54 2.79 0.64 -5.81
CA ALA A 54 2.30 1.52 -4.75
C ALA A 54 1.87 0.71 -3.51
N ALA A 55 1.12 -0.37 -3.71
CA ALA A 55 0.74 -1.29 -2.65
C ALA A 55 1.96 -1.94 -1.97
N ARG A 56 3.00 -2.30 -2.72
CA ARG A 56 4.22 -2.88 -2.15
C ARG A 56 5.08 -1.85 -1.40
N SER A 57 5.09 -0.59 -1.82
CA SER A 57 5.94 0.45 -1.22
C SER A 57 5.40 0.90 0.15
N SER A 58 4.08 0.90 0.35
CA SER A 58 3.46 1.26 1.64
C SER A 58 3.75 0.25 2.77
N SER A 59 4.39 -0.90 2.48
CA SER A 59 4.78 -1.88 3.51
C SER A 59 6.20 -1.69 4.06
N ARG A 60 6.90 -0.60 3.74
CA ARG A 60 8.23 -0.28 4.28
C ARG A 60 8.27 1.04 5.05
N ALA A 61 7.25 1.29 5.86
CA ALA A 61 7.28 2.32 6.89
C ALA A 61 6.74 1.82 8.24
N SER A 62 6.96 0.53 8.56
CA SER A 62 6.85 0.08 9.94
C SER A 62 8.16 0.38 10.68
N ARG A 63 8.16 1.57 11.29
CA ARG A 63 8.85 1.96 12.53
C ARG A 63 10.39 2.05 12.49
N PRO A 64 11.00 3.23 12.74
CA PRO A 64 12.31 3.25 13.38
C PRO A 64 12.14 2.67 14.80
N SER A 65 12.78 1.54 15.07
CA SER A 65 12.95 1.00 16.42
C SER A 65 13.57 2.07 17.31
N ARG A 66 12.75 2.67 18.17
CA ARG A 66 13.20 3.54 19.25
C ARG A 66 13.01 2.80 20.58
N HIS A 67 14.16 2.39 21.12
CA HIS A 67 14.52 1.96 22.47
C HIS A 67 13.84 0.74 23.13
N PHE A 68 14.66 -0.29 23.36
CA PHE A 68 14.69 -1.01 24.63
C PHE A 68 16.11 -0.96 25.21
N ASN A 69 16.17 -0.69 26.51
CA ASN A 69 17.33 -0.35 27.31
C ASN A 69 17.92 -1.64 27.92
N GLY A 70 19.22 -1.88 27.80
CA GLY A 70 19.85 -3.04 28.44
C GLY A 70 21.25 -3.35 27.94
N THR A 71 22.22 -3.09 28.83
CA THR A 71 23.57 -3.68 28.94
C THR A 71 24.63 -3.35 27.88
N GLU A 72 25.49 -2.38 28.21
CA GLU A 72 26.97 -2.35 28.10
C GLU A 72 27.41 -0.89 28.33
N LYS A 73 28.51 -0.51 28.97
CA LYS A 73 29.62 -1.13 29.70
C LYS A 73 30.41 0.05 30.29
N THR A 74 30.93 -0.14 31.49
CA THR A 74 31.91 0.65 32.26
C THR A 74 32.69 1.76 31.53
N TRP A 75 32.68 2.96 32.11
CA TRP A 75 33.87 3.81 32.19
C TRP A 75 34.03 4.27 33.64
N SER A 76 35.15 3.88 34.23
CA SER A 76 35.66 4.36 35.51
C SER A 76 36.06 5.83 35.37
N ASP A 77 35.71 6.68 36.33
CA ASP A 77 36.48 7.88 36.66
C ASP A 77 36.14 8.41 38.07
N GLY A 78 37.16 8.41 38.92
CA GLY A 78 37.48 9.46 39.91
C GLY A 78 36.53 9.76 41.06
N LEU A 79 36.82 9.19 42.24
CA LEU A 79 37.27 9.92 43.46
C LEU A 79 37.60 8.97 44.60
#